data_AF-B3NFZ1-F1
#
_entry.id   AF-B3NFZ1-F1
#
_cell.length_a   1.000
_cell.length_b   1.000
_cell.length_c   1.000
_cell.angle_alpha   90.00
_cell.angle_beta   90.00
_cell.angle_gamma   90.00
#
_symmetry.space_group_name_H-M   'P 1'
#
loop_
_entity.id
_entity.type
_entity.pdbx_description
1 polymer ?
#
loop_
_entity_poly.entity_id
_entity_poly.type
_entity_poly.pdbx_seq_one_letter_code
_entity_poly.pdbx_strand_id
1 'polypeptide(L)'
;MDREKSIVPNQIGYLILKEDGAVLESGGDLKNDERSANVIMGLLNLTESIDESFMPNSSCERITIDYEQHYYNICMSNRRIYIVKISKSQNGVTTTTSSSSSNSVYNDASDSGAVLA
;
A
#
# COMPACT_ATOMS: atom_id res chain seq x y z
N MET A 1 25.73 6.00 18.32
CA MET A 1 26.10 5.76 16.91
C MET A 1 24.80 5.55 16.16
N ASP A 2 24.14 6.65 15.85
CA ASP A 2 22.79 6.71 15.31
C ASP A 2 22.81 6.26 13.85
N ARG A 3 22.16 5.12 13.57
CA ARG A 3 21.94 4.65 12.22
C ARG A 3 20.71 5.37 11.68
N GLU A 4 20.88 6.59 11.20
CA GLU A 4 19.89 7.22 10.33
C GLU A 4 19.94 6.51 8.98
N LYS A 5 19.32 5.32 8.92
CA LYS A 5 19.23 4.52 7.71
C LYS A 5 17.87 4.82 7.09
N SER A 6 17.76 5.94 6.37
CA SER A 6 16.72 6.07 5.36
C SER A 6 17.08 5.07 4.25
N ILE A 7 16.46 3.89 4.30
CA ILE A 7 16.74 2.79 3.37
C ILE A 7 16.24 3.16 1.97
N VAL A 8 15.27 4.08 1.89
CA VAL A 8 14.60 4.46 0.65
C VAL A 8 14.59 5.99 0.49
N PRO A 9 14.84 6.52 -0.72
CA PRO A 9 14.66 7.95 -1.02
C PRO A 9 13.24 8.42 -0.68
N ASN A 10 13.10 9.65 -0.17
CA ASN A 10 11.83 10.26 0.22
C ASN A 10 11.03 9.47 1.29
N GLN A 11 11.68 8.54 2.00
CA GLN A 11 11.11 7.91 3.18
C GLN A 11 10.85 8.97 4.25
N ILE A 12 9.57 9.13 4.63
CA ILE A 12 9.13 10.07 5.66
C ILE A 12 8.62 9.37 6.91
N GLY A 13 8.44 8.05 6.87
CA GLY A 13 8.08 7.25 8.04
C GLY A 13 8.27 5.76 7.81
N TYR A 14 8.37 4.99 8.88
CA TYR A 14 8.45 3.53 8.81
C TYR A 14 7.88 2.87 10.06
N LEU A 15 7.39 1.64 9.87
CA LEU A 15 7.03 0.68 10.92
C LEU A 15 7.64 -0.68 10.58
N ILE A 16 8.18 -1.35 11.59
CA ILE A 16 8.60 -2.74 11.51
C ILE A 16 7.76 -3.50 12.53
N LEU A 17 6.98 -4.46 12.06
CA LEU A 17 6.13 -5.29 12.91
C LEU A 17 6.65 -6.73 12.93
N LYS A 18 6.33 -7.44 14.00
CA LYS A 18 6.34 -8.90 14.00
C LYS A 18 5.16 -9.42 13.19
N GLU A 19 5.21 -10.72 12.87
CA GLU A 19 4.11 -11.48 12.28
C GLU A 19 2.79 -11.39 13.07
N ASP A 20 2.84 -11.20 14.40
CA ASP A 20 1.67 -11.02 15.26
C ASP A 20 1.13 -9.57 15.28
N GLY A 21 1.73 -8.66 14.52
CA GLY A 21 1.36 -7.25 14.44
C GLY A 21 1.98 -6.35 15.52
N ALA A 22 2.75 -6.89 16.47
CA ALA A 22 3.42 -6.08 17.49
C ALA A 22 4.52 -5.20 16.88
N VAL A 23 4.53 -3.92 17.26
CA VAL A 23 5.53 -2.94 16.78
C VAL A 23 6.91 -3.26 17.38
N LEU A 24 7.89 -3.52 16.52
CA LEU A 24 9.30 -3.68 16.88
C LEU A 24 10.05 -2.35 16.84
N GLU A 25 9.82 -1.59 15.77
CA GLU A 25 10.52 -0.34 15.51
C GLU A 25 9.59 0.61 14.74
N SER A 26 9.69 1.91 15.02
CA SER A 26 8.89 2.93 14.34
C SER A 26 9.66 4.25 14.25
N GLY A 27 9.37 5.05 13.23
CA GLY A 27 10.00 6.36 13.07
C GLY A 27 9.34 7.25 12.02
N GLY A 28 9.76 8.52 12.02
CA GLY A 28 9.18 9.57 11.18
C GLY A 28 7.68 9.76 11.44
N ASP A 29 6.91 9.96 10.37
CA ASP A 29 5.45 10.12 10.39
C ASP A 29 4.69 8.94 11.00
N LEU A 30 5.30 7.76 11.06
CA LEU A 30 4.67 6.55 11.60
C LEU A 30 5.16 6.19 13.01
N LYS A 31 5.89 7.09 13.68
CA LYS A 31 6.37 6.86 15.03
C LYS A 31 5.20 6.65 15.99
N ASN A 32 5.17 5.49 16.66
CA ASN A 32 4.10 5.06 17.57
C ASN A 32 2.69 5.02 16.92
N ASP A 33 2.59 4.92 15.59
CA ASP A 33 1.30 4.84 14.90
C ASP A 33 0.79 3.39 14.86
N GLU A 34 0.37 2.90 16.02
CA GLU A 34 -0.22 1.56 16.18
C GLU A 34 -1.54 1.42 15.42
N ARG A 35 -2.24 2.54 15.16
CA ARG A 35 -3.48 2.53 14.39
C ARG A 35 -3.19 2.11 12.96
N SER A 36 -2.19 2.69 12.31
CA SER A 36 -1.78 2.29 10.96
C SER A 36 -1.30 0.84 10.93
N ALA A 37 -0.56 0.39 11.95
CA ALA A 37 -0.18 -1.01 12.08
C ALA A 37 -1.39 -1.96 12.09
N ASN A 38 -2.39 -1.67 12.92
CA ASN A 38 -3.61 -2.49 13.02
C ASN A 38 -4.40 -2.55 11.70
N VAL A 39 -4.51 -1.42 10.99
CA VAL A 39 -5.20 -1.38 9.68
C VAL A 39 -4.44 -2.21 8.65
N ILE A 40 -3.11 -2.07 8.59
CA ILE A 40 -2.26 -2.81 7.65
C ILE A 40 -2.27 -4.32 7.95
N MET A 41 -2.27 -4.72 9.23
CA MET A 41 -2.44 -6.13 9.62
C MET A 41 -3.78 -6.69 9.14
N GLY A 42 -4.86 -5.91 9.27
CA GLY A 42 -6.16 -6.29 8.71
C GLY A 42 -6.08 -6.55 7.20
N LEU A 43 -5.41 -5.68 6.45
CA LEU A 43 -5.23 -5.84 5.01
C LEU A 43 -4.43 -7.11 4.66
N LEU A 44 -3.34 -7.37 5.37
CA LEU A 44 -2.53 -8.59 5.21
C LEU A 44 -3.37 -9.86 5.44
N ASN A 45 -4.12 -9.92 6.53
CA ASN A 45 -4.99 -11.07 6.82
C ASN A 45 -6.06 -11.27 5.75
N LEU A 46 -6.57 -10.18 5.15
CA LEU A 46 -7.48 -10.28 4.01
C LEU A 46 -6.80 -10.90 2.78
N THR A 47 -5.53 -10.55 2.52
CA THR A 47 -4.80 -11.11 1.37
C THR A 47 -4.51 -12.60 1.50
N GLU A 48 -4.41 -13.13 2.73
CA GLU A 48 -4.25 -14.57 2.99
C GLU A 48 -5.54 -15.37 2.70
N SER A 49 -6.70 -14.70 2.66
CA SER A 49 -7.99 -15.32 2.35
C SER A 49 -8.31 -15.40 0.85
N ILE A 50 -7.42 -14.87 0.00
CA ILE A 50 -7.61 -14.85 -1.46
C ILE A 50 -7.42 -16.25 -2.02
N ASP A 51 -8.36 -16.68 -2.86
CA ASP A 51 -8.33 -17.98 -3.50
C ASP A 51 -7.08 -18.16 -4.38
N GLU A 52 -6.45 -19.34 -4.28
CA GLU A 52 -5.25 -19.70 -5.06
C GLU A 52 -5.52 -19.69 -6.57
N SER A 53 -6.78 -19.92 -6.99
CA SER A 53 -7.16 -19.82 -8.40
C SER A 53 -7.02 -18.40 -8.96
N PHE A 54 -7.20 -17.38 -8.10
CA PHE A 54 -7.07 -15.98 -8.47
C PHE A 54 -5.64 -15.49 -8.30
N MET A 55 -4.95 -15.93 -7.24
CA MET A 55 -3.57 -15.52 -6.93
C MET A 55 -2.66 -16.76 -6.82
N PRO A 56 -2.32 -17.39 -7.96
CA PRO A 56 -1.47 -18.56 -7.97
C PRO A 56 -0.09 -18.20 -7.41
N ASN A 57 0.45 -19.08 -6.56
CA ASN A 57 1.68 -18.89 -5.77
C ASN A 57 1.55 -18.01 -4.51
N SER A 58 0.33 -17.85 -3.99
CA SER A 58 -0.10 -17.60 -2.58
C SER A 58 0.65 -16.57 -1.71
N SER A 59 1.58 -15.79 -2.27
CA SER A 59 2.37 -14.82 -1.53
C SER A 59 2.26 -13.47 -2.20
N CYS A 60 1.49 -12.59 -1.57
CA CYS A 60 1.52 -11.19 -1.92
C CYS A 60 2.90 -10.63 -1.53
N GLU A 61 3.82 -10.54 -2.50
CA GLU A 61 5.20 -10.11 -2.24
C GLU A 61 5.28 -8.65 -1.77
N ARG A 62 4.36 -7.82 -2.24
CA ARG A 62 4.34 -6.39 -1.98
C ARG A 62 2.94 -5.82 -2.11
N ILE A 63 2.52 -5.04 -1.11
CA ILE A 63 1.31 -4.23 -1.16
C ILE A 63 1.72 -2.76 -1.21
N THR A 64 1.12 -2.01 -2.13
CA THR A 64 1.27 -0.55 -2.21
C THR A 64 -0.09 0.11 -1.99
N ILE A 65 -0.18 1.00 -1.02
CA ILE A 65 -1.37 1.83 -0.79
C ILE A 65 -1.04 3.24 -1.28
N ASP A 66 -1.65 3.62 -2.40
CA ASP A 66 -1.31 4.85 -3.11
C ASP A 66 -2.25 6.01 -2.72
N TYR A 67 -1.71 7.03 -2.07
CA TYR A 67 -2.42 8.29 -1.78
C TYR A 67 -1.92 9.39 -2.71
N GLU A 68 -2.59 10.54 -2.73
CA GLU A 68 -2.24 11.66 -3.60
C GLU A 68 -0.82 12.20 -3.35
N GLN A 69 -0.43 12.35 -2.09
CA GLN A 69 0.83 13.02 -1.68
C GLN A 69 1.91 12.06 -1.14
N HIS A 70 1.54 10.81 -0.89
CA HIS A 70 2.44 9.79 -0.36
C HIS A 70 1.93 8.41 -0.74
N TYR A 71 2.71 7.38 -0.45
CA TYR A 71 2.24 6.01 -0.53
C TYR A 71 2.88 5.17 0.57
N TYR A 72 2.24 4.06 0.89
CA TYR A 72 2.80 3.02 1.74
C TYR A 72 3.33 1.89 0.88
N ASN A 73 4.54 1.43 1.17
CA ASN A 73 5.09 0.19 0.64
C ASN A 73 5.19 -0.84 1.76
N ILE A 74 4.57 -1.99 1.56
CA ILE A 74 4.44 -3.03 2.57
C ILE A 74 5.00 -4.33 2.00
N CYS A 75 5.98 -4.92 2.69
CA CYS A 75 6.60 -6.18 2.30
C CYS A 75 6.83 -7.05 3.55
N MET A 76 6.76 -8.37 3.39
CA MET A 76 7.10 -9.32 4.45
C MET A 76 8.43 -10.01 4.15
N SER A 77 9.31 -10.10 5.14
CA SER A 77 10.58 -10.84 5.03
C SER A 77 11.09 -11.24 6.40
N ASN A 78 11.63 -12.45 6.54
CA ASN A 78 12.18 -12.98 7.80
C ASN A 78 11.20 -12.85 8.98
N ARG A 79 9.93 -13.22 8.77
CA ARG A 79 8.84 -13.13 9.77
C ARG A 79 8.63 -11.73 10.35
N ARG A 80 8.98 -10.70 9.57
CA ARG A 80 8.76 -9.30 9.88
C ARG A 80 8.02 -8.64 8.74
N ILE A 81 7.18 -7.69 9.11
CA ILE A 81 6.42 -6.87 8.18
C ILE A 81 7.08 -5.50 8.17
N TYR A 82 7.51 -5.06 7.00
CA TYR A 82 8.14 -3.77 6.77
C TYR A 82 7.13 -2.86 6.10
N ILE A 83 6.88 -1.71 6.71
CA ILE A 83 5.98 -0.69 6.21
C ILE A 83 6.78 0.59 6.08
N VAL A 84 6.83 1.17 4.89
CA VAL A 84 7.52 2.42 4.62
C VAL A 84 6.54 3.42 4.03
N LYS A 85 6.46 4.61 4.64
CA LYS A 85 5.72 5.75 4.09
C LYS A 85 6.69 6.60 3.29
N ILE A 86 6.40 6.78 2.01
CA ILE A 86 7.25 7.49 1.07
C ILE A 86 6.49 8.71 0.54
N SER A 87 7.09 9.89 0.66
CA SER A 87 6.52 11.11 0.09
C SER A 87 6.63 11.08 -1.43
N LYS A 88 5.53 11.41 -2.11
CA LYS A 88 5.57 11.76 -3.53
C LYS A 88 6.06 13.21 -3.58
N SER A 89 7.37 13.43 -3.72
CA SER A 89 7.87 14.80 -3.88
C SER A 89 7.25 15.40 -5.15
N GLN A 90 6.34 16.35 -5.00
CA GLN A 90 6.03 17.31 -6.05
C GLN A 90 7.26 18.21 -6.16
N ASN A 91 8.33 17.73 -6.80
CA ASN A 91 9.46 18.61 -7.11
C ASN A 91 8.90 19.72 -8.00
N GLY A 92 8.84 20.92 -7.45
CA GLY A 92 8.27 22.10 -8.09
C GLY A 92 8.99 22.42 -9.40
N VAL A 93 8.46 21.92 -10.50
CA VAL A 93 8.52 22.56 -11.81
C VAL A 93 7.12 22.41 -12.40
N THR A 94 6.35 23.49 -12.36
CA THR A 94 5.17 23.68 -13.19
C THR A 94 5.62 23.69 -14.65
N THR A 95 5.74 22.51 -15.27
CA THR A 95 5.62 22.41 -16.72
C THR A 95 4.23 21.88 -16.98
N THR A 96 3.37 22.74 -17.53
CA THR A 96 2.16 22.33 -18.24
C THR A 96 2.54 21.31 -19.32
N THR A 97 2.57 20.04 -18.94
CA THR A 97 2.46 18.91 -19.87
C THR A 97 1.21 18.17 -19.45
N SER A 98 0.15 18.39 -20.21
CA SER A 98 -1.12 17.70 -20.12
C SER A 98 -0.88 16.19 -20.23
N SER A 99 -0.69 15.52 -19.10
CA SER A 99 -0.70 14.06 -19.04
C SER A 99 -2.15 13.62 -18.89
N SER A 100 -2.74 13.22 -20.01
CA SER A 100 -4.09 12.71 -20.14
C SER A 100 -4.40 11.66 -19.07
N SER A 101 -5.30 12.00 -18.17
CA SER A 101 -5.91 11.07 -17.22
C SER A 101 -6.75 10.06 -18.01
N SER A 102 -6.29 8.82 -18.13
CA SER A 102 -7.14 7.73 -18.59
C SER A 102 -8.19 7.45 -17.51
N ASN A 103 -9.34 8.13 -17.59
CA ASN A 103 -10.53 7.75 -16.85
C ASN A 103 -11.00 6.40 -17.36
N SER A 104 -10.72 5.33 -16.62
CA SER A 104 -11.41 4.05 -16.81
C SER A 104 -12.86 4.21 -16.34
N VAL A 105 -13.77 4.44 -17.29
CA VAL A 105 -15.21 4.40 -17.09
C VAL A 105 -15.60 2.95 -16.83
N TYR A 106 -16.00 2.63 -15.60
CA TYR A 106 -16.64 1.35 -15.31
C TYR A 106 -18.07 1.41 -15.85
N ASN A 107 -18.38 0.57 -16.84
CA ASN A 107 -19.75 0.38 -17.31
C ASN A 107 -20.47 -0.57 -16.35
N ASP A 108 -21.48 -0.05 -15.65
CA ASP A 108 -22.41 -0.82 -14.83
C ASP A 108 -23.41 -1.53 -15.75
N ALA A 109 -23.41 -2.86 -15.74
CA ALA A 109 -24.34 -3.67 -16.51
C ALA A 109 -25.58 -3.98 -15.65
N SER A 110 -26.48 -3.01 -15.55
CA SER A 110 -27.82 -3.25 -15.00
C SER A 110 -28.72 -3.86 -16.08
N ASP A 111 -28.99 -5.15 -15.90
CA ASP A 111 -30.18 -5.94 -16.28
C ASP A 111 -31.38 -5.16 -16.86
N SER A 112 -31.92 -5.62 -18.01
CA SER A 112 -33.36 -5.61 -18.32
C SER A 112 -33.68 -6.32 -19.64
N GLY A 113 -34.41 -7.43 -19.54
CA GLY A 113 -35.63 -7.63 -20.32
C GLY A 113 -35.52 -8.42 -21.63
N ALA A 114 -35.88 -9.70 -21.54
CA ALA A 114 -36.37 -10.47 -22.68
C ALA A 114 -37.63 -9.82 -23.29
N VAL A 115 -37.67 -9.72 -24.63
CA VAL A 115 -38.93 -9.71 -25.39
C VAL A 115 -38.66 -10.40 -26.73
N LEU A 116 -39.16 -11.64 -26.84
CA LEU A 116 -39.40 -12.31 -28.11
C LEU A 116 -40.80 -11.86 -28.59
N ALA A 117 -40.86 -11.31 -29.80
CA ALA A 117 -42.06 -11.25 -30.63
C ALA A 117 -41.64 -11.31 -32.09
#